data_AF-A4HSB9-F1
#
_entry.id   AF-A4HSB9-F1
#
_cell.length_a   1.000
_cell.length_b   1.000
_cell.length_c   1.000
_cell.angle_alpha   90.00
_cell.angle_beta   90.00
_cell.angle_gamma   90.00
#
_symmetry.space_group_name_H-M   'P 1'
#
loop_
_entity.id
_entity.type
_entity.pdbx_description
1 polymer ?
#
loop_
_entity_poly.entity_id
_entity_poly.type
_entity_poly.pdbx_seq_one_letter_code
_entity_poly.pdbx_strand_id
1 'polypeptide(L)'
;MPPKRPTKPPGGKSVRKPAANRTKMRSLSLQEMYIRSCAEMGLRPNSAFASFLHDRCGVDYAEDTVDLSRNYVGDKGIVPILATIEKMPNVRALILSENGLRNRGVELLCASAANLPNLEFIELSDNFISEGAAVALFRLIEHHRQLQVVVFENTKIPVHWRVKLLDMLASKRSTRQKQLRASILVS
;
A
#
# COMPACT_ATOMS: atom_id res chain seq x y z
N MET A 1 45.53 -20.93 -70.91
CA MET A 1 44.97 -20.33 -69.67
C MET A 1 44.99 -21.40 -68.58
N PRO A 2 45.69 -21.20 -67.45
CA PRO A 2 45.70 -22.19 -66.37
C PRO A 2 44.43 -22.09 -65.51
N PRO A 3 43.90 -23.22 -65.00
CA PRO A 3 42.69 -23.23 -64.17
C PRO A 3 42.98 -22.65 -62.78
N LYS A 4 42.11 -21.74 -62.32
CA LYS A 4 42.18 -21.15 -60.97
C LYS A 4 41.85 -22.22 -59.91
N ARG A 5 42.78 -22.39 -58.96
CA ARG A 5 42.69 -23.31 -57.82
C ARG A 5 41.65 -22.80 -56.81
N PRO A 6 40.74 -23.65 -56.29
CA PRO A 6 39.75 -23.22 -55.30
C PRO A 6 40.41 -22.93 -53.94
N THR A 7 40.18 -21.73 -53.40
CA THR A 7 40.62 -21.30 -52.08
C THR A 7 39.61 -21.71 -51.01
N LYS A 8 40.13 -22.21 -49.88
CA LYS A 8 39.40 -22.74 -48.71
C LYS A 8 38.60 -21.63 -48.02
N PRO A 9 37.35 -21.87 -47.57
CA PRO A 9 36.56 -20.85 -46.88
C PRO A 9 37.14 -20.54 -45.50
N PRO A 10 37.00 -19.28 -45.01
CA PRO A 10 37.52 -18.88 -43.71
C PRO A 10 36.71 -19.53 -42.58
N GLY A 11 37.43 -19.93 -41.52
CA GLY A 11 36.94 -20.70 -40.39
C GLY A 11 35.69 -20.12 -39.73
N GLY A 12 34.75 -21.02 -39.40
CA GLY A 12 33.54 -20.73 -38.66
C GLY A 12 33.85 -20.09 -37.31
N LYS A 13 33.35 -18.87 -37.11
CA LYS A 13 33.33 -18.23 -35.80
C LYS A 13 32.40 -19.02 -34.89
N SER A 14 33.00 -19.68 -33.90
CA SER A 14 32.29 -20.33 -32.80
C SER A 14 31.35 -19.32 -32.12
N VAL A 15 30.05 -19.53 -32.29
CA VAL A 15 29.00 -18.76 -31.63
C VAL A 15 29.05 -19.11 -30.14
N ARG A 16 29.67 -18.25 -29.34
CA ARG A 16 29.57 -18.28 -27.89
C ARG A 16 28.09 -18.06 -27.51
N LYS A 17 27.40 -19.13 -27.13
CA LYS A 17 26.11 -19.04 -26.44
C LYS A 17 26.31 -18.21 -25.17
N PRO A 18 25.44 -17.22 -24.87
CA PRO A 18 25.52 -16.53 -23.59
C PRO A 18 25.22 -17.54 -22.50
N ALA A 19 26.08 -17.60 -21.48
CA ALA A 19 25.82 -18.38 -20.29
C ALA A 19 24.51 -17.87 -19.66
N ALA A 20 23.51 -18.75 -19.55
CA ALA A 20 22.29 -18.47 -18.82
C ALA A 20 22.65 -18.24 -17.35
N ASN A 21 22.87 -16.97 -17.01
CA ASN A 21 23.14 -16.55 -15.64
C ASN A 21 21.82 -16.70 -14.88
N ARG A 22 21.60 -17.89 -14.32
CA ARG A 22 20.45 -18.22 -13.50
C ARG A 22 20.65 -17.51 -12.15
N THR A 23 20.39 -16.22 -12.12
CA THR A 23 20.38 -15.40 -10.91
C THR A 23 19.39 -16.03 -9.95
N LYS A 24 19.88 -16.63 -8.86
CA LYS A 24 19.06 -16.91 -7.67
C LYS A 24 18.35 -15.60 -7.33
N MET A 25 17.04 -15.50 -7.57
CA MET A 25 16.30 -14.29 -7.27
C MET A 25 16.37 -14.08 -5.76
N ARG A 26 17.19 -13.11 -5.32
CA ARG A 26 17.11 -12.58 -3.96
C ARG A 26 15.68 -12.08 -3.77
N SER A 27 15.04 -12.46 -2.68
CA SER A 27 13.77 -11.84 -2.27
C SER A 27 14.03 -10.35 -2.08
N LEU A 28 13.32 -9.52 -2.82
CA LEU A 28 13.45 -8.07 -2.72
C LEU A 28 12.94 -7.61 -1.35
N SER A 29 13.61 -6.63 -0.75
CA SER A 29 13.07 -5.97 0.45
C SER A 29 11.81 -5.16 0.09
N LEU A 30 10.94 -4.83 1.06
CA LEU A 30 9.78 -3.97 0.79
C LEU A 30 10.24 -2.61 0.26
N GLN A 31 11.37 -2.09 0.76
CA GLN A 31 11.98 -0.84 0.28
C GLN A 31 12.32 -0.92 -1.20
N GLU A 32 13.01 -1.99 -1.63
CA GLU A 32 13.33 -2.21 -3.04
C GLU A 32 12.08 -2.34 -3.91
N MET A 33 11.05 -3.05 -3.42
CA MET A 33 9.77 -3.17 -4.12
C MET A 33 9.04 -1.83 -4.25
N TYR A 34 9.03 -1.03 -3.20
CA TYR A 34 8.46 0.32 -3.20
C TYR A 34 9.17 1.21 -4.21
N ILE A 35 10.51 1.27 -4.16
CA ILE A 35 11.33 2.09 -5.07
C ILE A 35 11.12 1.66 -6.54
N ARG A 36 11.07 0.35 -6.81
CA ARG A 36 10.77 -0.17 -8.16
C ARG A 36 9.38 0.22 -8.62
N SER A 37 8.37 0.07 -7.77
CA SER A 37 6.99 0.44 -8.10
C SER A 37 6.87 1.94 -8.39
N CYS A 38 7.55 2.80 -7.62
CA CYS A 38 7.64 4.23 -7.94
C CYS A 38 8.29 4.49 -9.29
N ALA A 39 9.42 3.83 -9.60
CA ALA A 39 10.14 3.99 -10.86
C ALA A 39 9.29 3.55 -12.07
N GLU A 40 8.57 2.44 -11.97
CA GLU A 40 7.65 1.93 -13.01
C GLU A 40 6.51 2.91 -13.30
N MET A 41 6.05 3.64 -12.29
CA MET A 41 4.99 4.66 -12.43
C MET A 41 5.53 6.06 -12.78
N GLY A 42 6.85 6.22 -12.95
CA GLY A 42 7.47 7.53 -13.19
C GLY A 42 7.35 8.51 -12.01
N LEU A 43 7.24 7.99 -10.78
CA LEU A 43 7.10 8.75 -9.54
C LEU A 43 8.44 8.83 -8.80
N ARG A 44 8.66 9.94 -8.09
CA ARG A 44 9.75 10.02 -7.10
C ARG A 44 9.30 9.33 -5.81
N PRO A 45 10.09 8.38 -5.26
CA PRO A 45 9.78 7.76 -3.98
C PRO A 45 9.65 8.81 -2.87
N ASN A 46 8.67 8.62 -1.99
CA ASN A 46 8.53 9.39 -0.77
C ASN A 46 9.69 9.02 0.18
N SER A 47 10.51 10.00 0.56
CA SER A 47 11.70 9.77 1.37
C SER A 47 11.39 9.24 2.76
N ALA A 48 10.28 9.70 3.38
CA ALA A 48 9.87 9.23 4.70
C ALA A 48 9.43 7.77 4.64
N PHE A 49 8.57 7.40 3.68
CA PHE A 49 8.15 6.00 3.52
C PHE A 49 9.33 5.09 3.11
N ALA A 50 10.20 5.55 2.22
CA ALA A 50 11.40 4.79 1.86
C ALA A 50 12.33 4.58 3.07
N SER A 51 12.45 5.55 3.96
CA SER A 51 13.27 5.42 5.17
C SER A 51 12.61 4.56 6.25
N PHE A 52 11.27 4.63 6.35
CA PHE A 52 10.44 3.79 7.23
C PHE A 52 10.58 2.31 6.86
N LEU A 53 10.63 2.01 5.56
CA LEU A 53 10.98 0.69 5.05
C LEU A 53 12.49 0.46 5.22
N HIS A 54 12.94 0.21 6.45
CA HIS A 54 14.32 -0.23 6.68
C HIS A 54 14.64 -1.45 5.81
N ASP A 55 15.86 -1.55 5.30
CA ASP A 55 16.31 -2.64 4.42
C ASP A 55 16.48 -3.96 5.19
N ARG A 56 15.36 -4.52 5.65
CA ARG A 56 15.28 -5.86 6.22
C ARG A 56 14.73 -6.78 5.14
N CYS A 57 15.58 -7.69 4.68
CA CYS A 57 15.16 -8.85 3.91
C CYS A 57 14.31 -9.75 4.81
N GLY A 58 13.00 -9.83 4.54
CA GLY A 58 12.06 -10.68 5.27
C GLY A 58 10.67 -10.08 5.23
N VAL A 59 9.67 -10.88 4.91
CA VAL A 59 8.25 -10.46 4.77
C VAL A 59 7.54 -10.20 6.09
N ASP A 60 8.27 -10.14 7.20
CA ASP A 60 7.68 -9.84 8.51
C ASP A 60 8.09 -8.43 8.95
N TYR A 61 7.26 -7.46 8.56
CA TYR A 61 7.34 -6.11 9.09
C TYR A 61 6.51 -6.08 10.37
N ALA A 62 7.18 -5.87 11.50
CA ALA A 62 6.58 -5.86 12.83
C ALA A 62 5.94 -4.52 13.20
N GLU A 63 5.71 -3.63 12.22
CA GLU A 63 5.14 -2.32 12.47
C GLU A 63 3.61 -2.37 12.43
N ASP A 64 3.02 -2.13 13.59
CA ASP A 64 1.57 -2.03 13.74
C ASP A 64 1.05 -0.67 13.26
N THR A 65 1.90 0.36 13.16
CA THR A 65 1.52 1.73 12.79
C THR A 65 2.40 2.24 11.66
N VAL A 66 1.76 2.68 10.57
CA VAL A 66 2.42 3.40 9.48
C VAL A 66 2.00 4.86 9.55
N ASP A 67 2.91 5.72 10.02
CA ASP A 67 2.71 7.16 10.06
C ASP A 67 3.41 7.85 8.89
N LEU A 68 2.60 8.44 8.01
CA LEU A 68 3.02 9.23 6.87
C LEU A 68 2.46 10.63 6.92
N SER A 69 2.00 11.12 8.07
CA SER A 69 1.50 12.49 8.22
C SER A 69 2.47 13.53 7.66
N ARG A 70 1.96 14.54 6.94
CA ARG A 70 2.75 15.65 6.38
C ARG A 70 3.85 15.26 5.39
N ASN A 71 3.70 14.15 4.68
CA ASN A 71 4.70 13.68 3.72
C ASN A 71 4.34 13.94 2.25
N TYR A 72 3.34 14.79 1.95
CA TYR A 72 2.96 15.15 0.57
C TYR A 72 2.76 13.93 -0.36
N VAL A 73 2.10 12.89 0.14
CA VAL A 73 1.90 11.65 -0.62
C VAL A 73 1.06 11.87 -1.90
N GLY A 74 -0.08 12.54 -1.78
CA GLY A 74 -1.02 12.79 -2.87
C GLY A 74 -1.63 11.53 -3.51
N ASP A 75 -2.63 11.71 -4.37
CA ASP A 75 -3.39 10.59 -4.97
C ASP A 75 -2.54 9.66 -5.84
N LYS A 76 -1.45 10.16 -6.44
CA LYS A 76 -0.54 9.33 -7.25
C LYS A 76 0.48 8.60 -6.39
N GLY A 77 1.07 9.28 -5.40
CA GLY A 77 2.10 8.71 -4.54
C GLY A 77 1.57 7.65 -3.58
N ILE A 78 0.27 7.70 -3.23
CA ILE A 78 -0.33 6.70 -2.35
C ILE A 78 -0.40 5.31 -3.00
N VAL A 79 -0.46 5.20 -4.33
CA VAL A 79 -0.60 3.92 -5.05
C VAL A 79 0.54 2.93 -4.73
N PRO A 80 1.83 3.26 -4.95
CA PRO A 80 2.93 2.35 -4.60
C PRO A 80 3.06 2.14 -3.09
N ILE A 81 2.63 3.10 -2.27
CA ILE A 81 2.64 2.98 -0.80
C ILE A 81 1.66 1.90 -0.37
N LEU A 82 0.40 1.96 -0.83
CA LEU A 82 -0.63 0.98 -0.51
C LEU A 82 -0.25 -0.42 -0.98
N ALA A 83 0.27 -0.56 -2.20
CA ALA A 83 0.77 -1.83 -2.74
C ALA A 83 1.91 -2.43 -1.89
N THR A 84 2.64 -1.59 -1.15
CA THR A 84 3.68 -2.03 -0.21
C THR A 84 3.08 -2.39 1.16
N ILE A 85 2.16 -1.58 1.67
CA ILE A 85 1.46 -1.79 2.94
C ILE A 85 0.64 -3.09 2.93
N GLU A 86 0.03 -3.47 1.79
CA GLU A 86 -0.67 -4.76 1.63
C GLU A 86 0.22 -5.99 1.91
N LYS A 87 1.55 -5.82 1.88
CA LYS A 87 2.51 -6.88 2.19
C LYS A 87 2.97 -6.85 3.66
N MET A 88 2.44 -5.94 4.48
CA MET A 88 2.74 -5.80 5.90
C MET A 88 1.57 -6.36 6.74
N PRO A 89 1.61 -7.64 7.16
CA PRO A 89 0.44 -8.32 7.75
C PRO A 89 0.03 -7.77 9.13
N ASN A 90 0.93 -7.06 9.80
CA ASN A 90 0.73 -6.59 11.17
C ASN A 90 0.17 -5.16 11.25
N VAL A 91 -0.05 -4.47 10.11
CA VAL A 91 -0.52 -3.08 10.14
C VAL A 91 -1.92 -2.97 10.75
N ARG A 92 -2.02 -2.17 11.81
CA ARG A 92 -3.24 -1.85 12.57
C ARG A 92 -3.66 -0.39 12.44
N ALA A 93 -2.72 0.51 12.21
CA ALA A 93 -2.98 1.94 12.12
C ALA A 93 -2.30 2.58 10.89
N LEU A 94 -3.07 3.35 10.13
CA LEU A 94 -2.58 4.16 9.01
C LEU A 94 -2.82 5.65 9.30
N ILE A 95 -1.74 6.43 9.41
CA ILE A 95 -1.82 7.87 9.65
C ILE A 95 -1.42 8.59 8.37
N LEU A 96 -2.41 9.23 7.73
CA LEU A 96 -2.28 9.88 6.43
C LEU A 96 -2.76 11.34 6.49
N SER A 97 -2.74 11.98 7.67
CA SER A 97 -3.12 13.38 7.81
C SER A 97 -2.22 14.31 7.01
N GLU A 98 -2.80 15.40 6.49
CA GLU A 98 -2.08 16.46 5.79
C GLU A 98 -1.18 15.96 4.63
N ASN A 99 -1.71 15.03 3.82
CA ASN A 99 -0.97 14.40 2.71
C ASN A 99 -1.42 14.84 1.31
N GLY A 100 -2.34 15.80 1.23
CA GLY A 100 -2.88 16.29 -0.04
C GLY A 100 -3.71 15.26 -0.81
N LEU A 101 -4.27 14.26 -0.11
CA LEU A 101 -5.18 13.28 -0.69
C LEU A 101 -6.51 13.95 -1.08
N ARG A 102 -7.12 13.45 -2.13
CA ARG A 102 -8.49 13.78 -2.58
C ARG A 102 -9.33 12.50 -2.61
N ASN A 103 -10.56 12.61 -3.10
CA ASN A 103 -11.49 11.48 -3.16
C ASN A 103 -10.89 10.25 -3.86
N ARG A 104 -10.13 10.44 -4.93
CA ARG A 104 -9.50 9.33 -5.66
C ARG A 104 -8.45 8.60 -4.83
N GLY A 105 -7.61 9.32 -4.09
CA GLY A 105 -6.64 8.73 -3.16
C GLY A 105 -7.33 7.92 -2.06
N VAL A 106 -8.45 8.43 -1.51
CA VAL A 106 -9.22 7.71 -0.48
C VAL A 106 -9.93 6.48 -1.04
N GLU A 107 -10.48 6.54 -2.26
CA GLU A 107 -11.05 5.35 -2.92
C GLU A 107 -10.03 4.22 -3.02
N LEU A 108 -8.79 4.54 -3.44
CA LEU A 108 -7.68 3.59 -3.55
C LEU A 108 -7.26 3.07 -2.17
N LEU A 109 -7.15 3.94 -1.17
CA LEU A 109 -6.90 3.56 0.22
C LEU A 109 -7.96 2.58 0.71
N CYS A 110 -9.25 2.86 0.48
CA CYS A 110 -10.33 1.97 0.92
C CYS A 110 -10.29 0.60 0.24
N ALA A 111 -9.98 0.56 -1.07
CA ALA A 111 -9.82 -0.69 -1.79
C ALA A 111 -8.67 -1.55 -1.22
N SER A 112 -7.56 -0.89 -0.86
CA SER A 112 -6.40 -1.56 -0.28
C SER A 112 -6.61 -1.97 1.18
N ALA A 113 -7.21 -1.08 1.99
CA ALA A 113 -7.53 -1.32 3.38
C ALA A 113 -8.48 -2.51 3.57
N ALA A 114 -9.33 -2.83 2.58
CA ALA A 114 -10.16 -4.04 2.60
C ALA A 114 -9.33 -5.35 2.69
N ASN A 115 -8.07 -5.31 2.27
CA ASN A 115 -7.14 -6.44 2.30
C ASN A 115 -6.25 -6.48 3.56
N LEU A 116 -6.38 -5.52 4.48
CA LEU A 116 -5.56 -5.43 5.70
C LEU A 116 -6.31 -6.02 6.90
N PRO A 117 -6.16 -7.31 7.21
CA PRO A 117 -7.05 -8.02 8.14
C PRO A 117 -7.06 -7.45 9.56
N ASN A 118 -5.96 -6.82 9.97
CA ASN A 118 -5.73 -6.29 11.31
C ASN A 118 -5.93 -4.77 11.42
N LEU A 119 -6.39 -4.10 10.35
CA LEU A 119 -6.53 -2.65 10.35
C LEU A 119 -7.67 -2.19 11.29
N GLU A 120 -7.33 -1.33 12.24
CA GLU A 120 -8.21 -0.82 13.29
C GLU A 120 -8.40 0.69 13.23
N PHE A 121 -7.42 1.43 12.71
CA PHE A 121 -7.36 2.89 12.75
C PHE A 121 -6.91 3.48 11.41
N ILE A 122 -7.64 4.50 10.93
CA ILE A 122 -7.26 5.32 9.77
C ILE A 122 -7.40 6.81 10.14
N GLU A 123 -6.36 7.60 9.92
CA GLU A 123 -6.37 9.06 10.07
C GLU A 123 -6.20 9.75 8.72
N LEU A 124 -7.16 10.62 8.37
CA LEU A 124 -7.27 11.31 7.09
C LEU A 124 -7.48 12.83 7.24
N SER A 125 -7.32 13.37 8.44
CA SER A 125 -7.50 14.80 8.71
C SER A 125 -6.63 15.69 7.83
N ASP A 126 -7.08 16.92 7.59
CA ASP A 126 -6.34 17.93 6.82
C ASP A 126 -6.03 17.50 5.37
N ASN A 127 -6.87 16.64 4.78
CA ASN A 127 -6.86 16.30 3.35
C ASN A 127 -8.01 16.98 2.58
N PHE A 128 -7.89 17.08 1.26
CA PHE A 128 -8.88 17.70 0.37
C PHE A 128 -9.98 16.72 -0.07
N ILE A 129 -10.58 16.04 0.90
CA ILE A 129 -11.57 14.98 0.68
C ILE A 129 -12.99 15.50 0.95
N SER A 130 -13.97 14.99 0.20
CA SER A 130 -15.39 15.40 0.26
C SER A 130 -16.33 14.19 0.24
N GLU A 131 -17.57 14.38 -0.19
CA GLU A 131 -18.59 13.33 -0.24
C GLU A 131 -18.15 12.04 -0.95
N GLY A 132 -17.37 12.13 -2.05
CA GLY A 132 -16.86 10.94 -2.74
C GLY A 132 -16.01 10.03 -1.83
N ALA A 133 -15.13 10.63 -1.02
CA ALA A 133 -14.36 9.89 -0.02
C ALA A 133 -15.25 9.29 1.08
N ALA A 134 -16.30 10.01 1.50
CA ALA A 134 -17.24 9.52 2.50
C ALA A 134 -17.99 8.26 2.03
N VAL A 135 -18.39 8.19 0.75
CA VAL A 135 -19.00 6.99 0.16
C VAL A 135 -18.03 5.81 0.19
N ALA A 136 -16.76 6.03 -0.15
CA ALA A 136 -15.73 4.98 -0.11
C ALA A 136 -15.47 4.48 1.32
N LEU A 137 -15.31 5.41 2.27
CA LEU A 137 -15.16 5.10 3.70
C LEU A 137 -16.38 4.35 4.24
N PHE A 138 -17.59 4.72 3.82
CA PHE A 138 -18.80 4.03 4.26
C PHE A 138 -18.76 2.54 3.89
N ARG A 139 -18.44 2.23 2.63
CA ARG A 139 -18.31 0.84 2.14
C ARG A 139 -17.20 0.08 2.85
N LEU A 140 -16.05 0.72 3.07
CA LEU A 140 -14.95 0.11 3.82
C LEU A 140 -15.40 -0.24 5.24
N ILE A 141 -15.97 0.73 5.97
CA ILE A 141 -16.37 0.53 7.36
C ILE A 141 -17.44 -0.56 7.43
N GLU A 142 -18.42 -0.57 6.53
CA GLU A 142 -19.48 -1.59 6.48
C GLU A 142 -18.91 -3.02 6.43
N HIS A 143 -17.94 -3.28 5.55
CA HIS A 143 -17.41 -4.62 5.31
C HIS A 143 -16.15 -4.98 6.13
N HIS A 144 -15.36 -4.01 6.56
CA HIS A 144 -14.13 -4.28 7.32
C HIS A 144 -14.45 -4.76 8.73
N ARG A 145 -13.89 -5.92 9.12
CA ARG A 145 -14.25 -6.58 10.39
C ARG A 145 -13.63 -5.88 11.60
N GLN A 146 -12.38 -5.43 11.47
CA GLN A 146 -11.61 -4.91 12.60
C GLN A 146 -11.56 -3.38 12.69
N LEU A 147 -11.98 -2.64 11.66
CA LEU A 147 -11.83 -1.18 11.61
C LEU A 147 -12.76 -0.53 12.64
N GLN A 148 -12.20 0.24 13.58
CA GLN A 148 -12.95 0.83 14.71
C GLN A 148 -12.97 2.35 14.68
N VAL A 149 -11.95 2.97 14.11
CA VAL A 149 -11.76 4.41 14.15
C VAL A 149 -11.31 4.91 12.78
N VAL A 150 -12.04 5.90 12.27
CA VAL A 150 -11.63 6.71 11.14
C VAL A 150 -11.76 8.16 11.56
N VAL A 151 -10.68 8.92 11.45
CA VAL A 151 -10.64 10.35 11.75
C VAL A 151 -10.44 11.13 10.45
N PHE A 152 -11.16 12.24 10.29
CA PHE A 152 -11.20 13.02 9.04
C PHE A 152 -11.51 14.50 9.33
N GLU A 153 -10.91 15.04 10.39
CA GLU A 153 -11.10 16.43 10.78
C GLU A 153 -10.54 17.40 9.73
N ASN A 154 -11.08 18.62 9.71
CA ASN A 154 -10.68 19.66 8.75
C ASN A 154 -10.81 19.26 7.26
N THR A 155 -11.73 18.35 6.93
CA THR A 155 -12.04 17.94 5.55
C THR A 155 -13.31 18.59 5.00
N LYS A 156 -13.57 18.45 3.69
CA LYS A 156 -14.80 18.92 3.02
C LYS A 156 -15.91 17.86 3.00
N ILE A 157 -15.85 16.84 3.87
CA ILE A 157 -16.93 15.86 4.04
C ILE A 157 -18.16 16.58 4.63
N PRO A 158 -19.34 16.52 3.97
CA PRO A 158 -20.56 17.12 4.49
C PRO A 158 -20.99 16.56 5.85
N VAL A 159 -21.62 17.39 6.69
CA VAL A 159 -22.00 17.04 8.08
C VAL A 159 -22.84 15.76 8.16
N HIS A 160 -23.82 15.59 7.25
CA HIS A 160 -24.68 14.39 7.25
C HIS A 160 -23.87 13.10 7.03
N TRP A 161 -22.83 13.14 6.20
CA TRP A 161 -21.89 12.02 6.04
C TRP A 161 -21.02 11.82 7.27
N ARG A 162 -20.56 12.89 7.92
CA ARG A 162 -19.76 12.78 9.15
C ARG A 162 -20.53 12.03 10.25
N VAL A 163 -21.78 12.44 10.51
CA VAL A 163 -22.66 11.78 11.49
C VAL A 163 -22.85 10.32 11.14
N LYS A 164 -23.22 10.03 9.88
CA LYS A 164 -23.44 8.65 9.40
C LYS A 164 -22.22 7.74 9.58
N LEU A 165 -21.01 8.23 9.28
CA LEU A 165 -19.78 7.46 9.45
C LEU A 165 -19.45 7.23 10.94
N LEU A 166 -19.59 8.26 11.78
CA LEU A 166 -19.31 8.17 13.21
C LEU A 166 -20.28 7.22 13.94
N ASP A 167 -21.57 7.28 13.59
CA ASP A 167 -22.59 6.38 14.14
C ASP A 167 -22.31 4.92 13.76
N MET A 168 -21.93 4.67 12.50
CA MET A 168 -21.58 3.33 12.04
C MET A 168 -20.33 2.78 12.77
N LEU A 169 -19.29 3.62 12.96
CA LEU A 169 -18.10 3.24 13.73
C LEU A 169 -18.44 2.98 15.21
N ALA A 170 -19.32 3.77 15.81
CA ALA A 170 -19.79 3.57 17.18
C ALA A 170 -20.53 2.23 17.34
N SER A 171 -21.40 1.88 16.38
CA SER A 171 -22.09 0.59 16.33
C SER A 171 -21.11 -0.59 16.23
N LYS A 172 -20.06 -0.47 15.39
CA LYS A 172 -19.01 -1.49 15.30
C LYS A 172 -18.23 -1.67 16.59
N ARG A 173 -17.83 -0.57 17.24
CA ARG A 173 -17.14 -0.62 18.54
C ARG A 173 -17.99 -1.31 19.61
N SER A 174 -19.27 -0.96 19.69
CA SER A 174 -20.22 -1.60 20.62
C SER A 174 -20.34 -3.11 20.36
N THR A 175 -20.45 -3.50 19.09
CA THR A 175 -20.55 -4.91 18.68
C THR A 175 -19.29 -5.68 19.04
N ARG A 176 -18.11 -5.12 18.75
CA ARG A 176 -16.81 -5.72 19.09
C ARG A 176 -16.62 -5.85 20.60
N GLN A 177 -17.00 -4.84 21.38
CA GLN A 177 -16.94 -4.91 22.85
C GLN A 177 -17.86 -6.00 23.42
N LYS A 178 -19.08 -6.17 22.86
CA LYS A 178 -19.98 -7.26 23.25
C LYS A 178 -19.39 -8.62 22.93
N GLN A 179 -18.77 -8.78 21.76
CA GLN A 179 -18.11 -10.03 21.35
C GLN A 179 -16.93 -10.37 22.28
N LEU A 180 -16.08 -9.40 22.61
CA LEU A 180 -14.95 -9.58 23.52
C LEU A 180 -15.40 -9.94 24.95
N ARG A 181 -16.46 -9.31 25.45
CA ARG A 181 -17.04 -9.66 26.76
C ARG A 181 -17.64 -11.07 26.77
N ALA A 182 -18.31 -11.47 25.69
CA ALA A 182 -18.87 -12.81 25.56
C ALA A 182 -17.77 -13.88 25.52
N SER A 183 -16.64 -13.63 24.83
CA SER A 183 -15.52 -14.60 24.80
C SER A 183 -14.83 -14.77 26.15
N ILE A 184 -14.77 -13.72 26.97
CA ILE A 184 -14.19 -13.79 28.33
C ILE A 184 -15.07 -14.63 29.26
N LEU A 185 -16.39 -14.58 29.12
CA LEU A 185 -17.31 -15.35 29.98
C LEU A 185 -17.38 -16.85 29.64
N VAL A 186 -16.87 -17.24 28.46
CA VAL A 186 -16.85 -18.64 27.98
C VAL A 186 -15.49 -19.31 28.20
N SER A 187 -14.46 -18.55 28.60
CA SER A 187 -13.12 -19.06 28.95
C SER A 187 -12.95 -19.17 30.46
#